data_AF-A0A7V2UZF1-F1
#
_entry.id   AF-A0A7V2UZF1-F1
#
_cell.length_a   1.000
_cell.length_b   1.000
_cell.length_c   1.000
_cell.angle_alpha   90.00
_cell.angle_beta   90.00
_cell.angle_gamma   90.00
#
_symmetry.space_group_name_H-M   'P 1'
#
loop_
_entity.id
_entity.type
_entity.pdbx_description
1 polymer ?
#
loop_
_entity_poly.entity_id
_entity_poly.type
_entity_poly.pdbx_seq_one_letter_code
_entity_poly.pdbx_strand_id
1 'polypeptide(L)'
;MVNPHKKFCSSLTADERMLITLRDELYGGSWDQMLKDLQERLKGRPYIFKLATRIQDDITRIQKLRDYEKKSGCNLAEHMKGEADEDSNRR
;
A
#
# COMPACT_ATOMS: atom_id res chain seq x y z
N MET A 1 21.80 13.61 -2.82
CA MET A 1 21.45 12.59 -1.81
C MET A 1 20.25 11.81 -2.32
N VAL A 2 20.32 10.48 -2.38
CA VAL A 2 19.17 9.66 -2.76
C VAL A 2 18.15 9.71 -1.63
N ASN A 3 16.91 10.13 -1.90
CA ASN A 3 15.85 10.14 -0.89
C ASN A 3 15.56 8.67 -0.48
N PRO A 4 15.81 8.28 0.79
CA PRO A 4 15.67 6.89 1.23
C PRO A 4 14.24 6.36 1.05
N HIS A 5 13.23 7.23 1.11
CA HIS A 5 11.83 6.87 0.87
C HIS A 5 11.55 6.58 -0.59
N LYS A 6 12.15 7.35 -1.51
CA LYS A 6 12.08 7.05 -2.95
C LYS A 6 12.71 5.69 -3.25
N LYS A 7 13.90 5.40 -2.70
CA LYS A 7 14.56 4.09 -2.88
C LYS A 7 13.71 2.94 -2.32
N PHE A 8 13.07 3.14 -1.18
CA PHE A 8 12.14 2.15 -0.61
C PHE A 8 10.94 1.95 -1.53
N CYS A 9 10.30 3.03 -2.00
CA CYS A 9 9.19 2.98 -2.95
C CYS A 9 9.58 2.24 -4.23
N SER A 10 10.77 2.50 -4.79
CA SER A 10 11.29 1.84 -5.98
C SER A 10 11.43 0.31 -5.81
N SER A 11 11.62 -0.18 -4.57
CA SER A 11 11.70 -1.61 -4.25
C SER A 11 10.35 -2.28 -3.99
N LEU A 12 9.26 -1.52 -3.91
CA LEU A 12 7.92 -2.06 -3.67
C LEU A 12 7.38 -2.80 -4.88
N THR A 13 6.71 -3.92 -4.61
CA THR A 13 5.94 -4.65 -5.61
C THR A 13 4.74 -3.82 -6.11
N ALA A 14 4.20 -4.19 -7.28
CA ALA A 14 3.01 -3.55 -7.83
C ALA A 14 1.82 -3.62 -6.85
N ASP A 15 1.66 -4.75 -6.16
CA ASP A 15 0.63 -4.95 -5.14
C ASP A 15 0.79 -3.97 -3.97
N GLU A 16 2.00 -3.82 -3.43
CA GLU A 16 2.28 -2.88 -2.33
C GLU A 16 2.05 -1.42 -2.75
N ARG A 17 2.45 -1.06 -3.97
CA ARG A 17 2.21 0.27 -4.55
C ARG A 17 0.72 0.56 -4.71
N MET A 18 -0.04 -0.42 -5.20
CA MET A 18 -1.49 -0.30 -5.33
C MET A 18 -2.16 -0.10 -3.97
N LEU A 19 -1.72 -0.80 -2.91
CA LEU A 19 -2.26 -0.64 -1.56
C LEU A 19 -2.04 0.77 -1.01
N ILE A 20 -0.88 1.40 -1.29
CA ILE A 20 -0.60 2.80 -0.91
C ILE A 20 -1.56 3.75 -1.63
N THR A 21 -1.75 3.58 -2.94
CA THR A 21 -2.70 4.39 -3.72
C THR A 21 -4.13 4.24 -3.18
N LEU A 22 -4.60 3.00 -2.98
CA LEU A 22 -5.95 2.73 -2.47
C LEU A 22 -6.18 3.35 -1.09
N ARG A 23 -5.17 3.32 -0.21
CA ARG A 23 -5.25 3.96 1.10
C ARG A 23 -5.53 5.47 0.99
N ASP A 24 -4.80 6.17 0.12
CA ASP A 24 -4.98 7.62 -0.03
C ASP A 24 -6.29 7.98 -0.71
N GLU A 25 -6.69 7.23 -1.74
CA GLU A 25 -7.90 7.51 -2.52
C GLU A 25 -9.19 7.14 -1.79
N LEU A 26 -9.21 6.01 -1.06
CA LEU A 26 -10.44 5.46 -0.48
C LEU A 26 -10.54 5.63 1.05
N TYR A 27 -9.41 5.73 1.73
CA TYR A 27 -9.34 5.74 3.21
C TYR A 27 -8.74 7.02 3.78
N GLY A 28 -8.57 8.06 2.95
CA GLY A 28 -8.03 9.35 3.38
C GLY A 28 -6.64 9.25 4.02
N GLY A 29 -5.83 8.29 3.58
CA GLY A 29 -4.49 8.05 4.13
C GLY A 29 -4.46 7.17 5.40
N SER A 30 -5.61 6.66 5.87
CA SER A 30 -5.67 5.85 7.08
C SER A 30 -5.44 4.36 6.84
N TRP A 31 -4.27 3.84 7.24
CA TRP A 31 -4.03 2.39 7.27
C TRP A 31 -4.98 1.65 8.21
N ASP A 32 -5.37 2.26 9.33
CA ASP A 32 -6.23 1.61 10.33
C ASP A 32 -7.64 1.36 9.78
N GLN A 33 -8.19 2.31 9.01
CA GLN A 33 -9.49 2.12 8.34
C GLN A 33 -9.42 1.01 7.28
N MET A 34 -8.37 0.98 6.47
CA MET A 34 -8.17 -0.04 5.45
C MET A 34 -7.99 -1.44 6.05
N LEU A 35 -7.19 -1.56 7.12
CA LEU A 35 -7.02 -2.82 7.84
C LEU A 35 -8.34 -3.32 8.45
N LYS A 36 -9.14 -2.41 9.01
CA LYS A 36 -10.45 -2.77 9.57
C LYS A 36 -11.38 -3.34 8.49
N ASP A 37 -11.50 -2.67 7.34
CA ASP A 37 -12.32 -3.16 6.22
C ASP A 37 -11.84 -4.53 5.72
N LEU A 38 -10.53 -4.73 5.55
CA LEU A 38 -9.98 -6.04 5.14
C LEU A 38 -10.26 -7.14 6.18
N GLN A 39 -10.19 -6.82 7.48
CA GLN A 39 -10.52 -7.77 8.54
C GLN A 39 -12.01 -8.09 8.60
N GLU A 40 -12.88 -7.09 8.42
CA GLU A 40 -14.33 -7.28 8.35
C GLU A 40 -14.71 -8.13 7.13
N ARG A 41 -14.06 -7.87 5.98
CA ARG A 41 -14.15 -8.73 4.80
C ARG A 41 -13.69 -10.13 5.16
N LEU A 42 -12.50 -10.36 5.69
CA LEU A 42 -12.03 -11.70 6.01
C LEU A 42 -13.00 -12.50 6.92
N LYS A 43 -13.71 -11.83 7.83
CA LYS A 43 -14.70 -12.43 8.73
C LYS A 43 -16.07 -12.72 8.08
N GLY A 44 -16.40 -12.04 6.98
CA GLY A 44 -17.76 -12.01 6.42
C GLY A 44 -18.05 -13.03 5.32
N ARG A 45 -18.53 -14.24 5.67
CA ARG A 45 -19.13 -15.26 4.74
C ARG A 45 -18.12 -16.20 4.03
N PRO A 46 -18.55 -17.33 3.41
CA PRO A 46 -17.62 -18.33 2.88
C PRO A 46 -17.01 -17.83 1.57
N TYR A 47 -15.79 -17.30 1.66
CA TYR A 47 -15.03 -16.90 0.49
C TYR A 47 -14.46 -18.11 -0.25
N ILE A 48 -14.29 -17.94 -1.57
CA ILE A 48 -13.39 -18.80 -2.34
C ILE A 48 -12.01 -18.69 -1.70
N PHE A 49 -11.37 -19.83 -1.40
CA PHE A 49 -10.07 -19.92 -0.70
C PHE A 49 -9.03 -18.89 -1.18
N LYS A 50 -8.92 -18.68 -2.50
CA LYS A 50 -7.99 -17.72 -3.11
C LYS A 50 -8.20 -16.27 -2.66
N LEU A 51 -9.45 -15.84 -2.45
CA LEU A 51 -9.75 -14.48 -2.01
C LEU A 51 -9.38 -14.27 -0.54
N ALA A 52 -9.62 -15.27 0.31
CA ALA A 52 -9.19 -15.22 1.70
C ALA A 52 -7.66 -15.14 1.81
N THR A 53 -6.93 -15.96 1.05
CA THR A 53 -5.46 -15.89 0.98
C THR A 53 -5.01 -14.50 0.52
N ARG A 54 -5.62 -13.94 -0.53
CA ARG A 54 -5.25 -12.63 -1.04
C ARG A 54 -5.45 -11.51 -0.01
N ILE A 55 -6.58 -11.51 0.70
CA ILE A 55 -6.86 -10.53 1.76
C ILE A 55 -5.83 -10.65 2.89
N GLN A 56 -5.46 -11.87 3.27
CA GLN A 56 -4.45 -12.11 4.30
C GLN A 56 -3.06 -11.62 3.88
N ASP A 57 -2.67 -11.84 2.62
CA ASP A 57 -1.42 -11.32 2.05
C ASP A 57 -1.42 -9.79 2.04
N ASP A 58 -2.54 -9.16 1.63
CA ASP A 58 -2.67 -7.71 1.60
C ASP A 58 -2.62 -7.10 3.01
N ILE A 59 -3.21 -7.74 4.02
CA ILE A 59 -3.06 -7.34 5.43
C ILE A 59 -1.58 -7.36 5.85
N THR A 60 -0.84 -8.41 5.48
CA THR A 60 0.59 -8.56 5.82
C THR A 60 1.43 -7.46 5.16
N ARG A 61 1.15 -7.14 3.89
CA ARG A 61 1.80 -6.04 3.17
C ARG A 61 1.52 -4.69 3.81
N ILE A 62 0.25 -4.42 4.16
CA ILE A 62 -0.14 -3.16 4.82
C ILE A 62 0.59 -3.00 6.16
N GLN A 63 0.73 -4.07 6.96
CA GLN A 63 1.48 -4.00 8.22
C GLN A 63 2.94 -3.58 7.99
N LYS A 64 3.64 -4.20 7.04
CA LYS A 64 5.01 -3.81 6.65
C LYS A 64 5.10 -2.34 6.22
N LEU A 65 4.18 -1.88 5.39
CA LEU A 65 4.15 -0.50 4.88
C LEU A 65 3.88 0.51 6.00
N ARG A 66 2.89 0.22 6.85
CA ARG A 66 2.54 1.03 8.02
C ARG A 66 3.71 1.14 8.99
N ASP A 67 4.39 0.04 9.27
CA ASP A 67 5.54 0.04 10.18
C ASP A 67 6.69 0.89 9.65
N TYR A 68 6.92 0.85 8.33
CA TYR A 68 7.89 1.72 7.68
C TYR A 68 7.53 3.20 7.83
N GLU A 69 6.28 3.58 7.55
CA GLU A 69 5.81 4.97 7.68
C GLU A 69 5.87 5.46 9.12
N LYS A 70 5.45 4.63 10.08
CA LYS A 70 5.51 4.97 11.51
C LYS A 70 6.94 5.17 11.99
N LYS A 71 7.88 4.33 11.52
CA LYS A 71 9.30 4.44 11.87
C LYS A 71 9.96 5.68 11.24
N SER A 72 9.53 6.04 10.03
CA SER A 72 10.16 7.08 9.23
C SER A 72 9.50 8.45 9.37
N GLY A 73 8.26 8.49 9.88
CA GLY A 73 7.46 9.72 9.99
C GLY A 73 7.07 10.32 8.65
N CYS A 74 6.89 9.51 7.60
CA CYS A 74 6.59 9.97 6.24
C CYS A 74 5.34 9.31 5.66
N ASN A 75 4.76 9.95 4.64
CA ASN A 75 3.73 9.36 3.80
C ASN A 75 4.38 8.84 2.51
N LEU A 76 4.36 7.51 2.29
CA LEU A 76 4.94 6.87 1.12
C LEU A 76 4.31 7.34 -0.21
N ALA A 77 3.02 7.70 -0.21
CA ALA A 77 2.34 8.17 -1.40
C ALA A 77 2.94 9.47 -1.95
N GLU A 78 3.44 10.34 -1.08
CA GLU A 78 4.12 11.60 -1.47
C GLU A 78 5.44 11.31 -2.21
N HIS A 79 6.06 10.18 -1.92
CA HIS A 79 7.32 9.77 -2.53
C HIS A 79 7.13 8.96 -3.82
N MET A 80 5.91 8.47 -4.09
CA MET A 80 5.55 7.77 -5.33
C MET A 80 5.16 8.71 -6.48
N LYS A 81 4.56 9.88 -6.19
CA LYS A 81 4.07 10.83 -7.21
C LYS A 81 5.16 11.42 -8.12
N GLY A 82 6.44 11.21 -7.82
CA GLY A 82 7.55 11.64 -8.67
C GLY A 82 7.95 10.68 -9.80
N GLU A 83 7.39 9.46 -9.88
CA GLU A 83 7.71 8.47 -10.94
C GLU A 83 6.66 8.45 -12.07
N ALA A 84 5.44 8.95 -11.85
CA ALA A 84 4.32 8.86 -12.82
C ALA A 84 4.47 9.81 -14.02
N ASP A 85 5.20 10.92 -13.86
CA ASP A 85 5.38 11.92 -14.92
C ASP A 85 6.54 11.58 -15.87
N GLU A 86 7.53 10.78 -15.44
CA GLU A 86 8.70 10.47 -16.28
C GLU A 86 8.44 9.33 -17.29
N ASP A 87 7.52 8.41 -17.02
CA ASP A 87 7.23 7.28 -17.92
C ASP A 87 6.24 7.63 -19.05
N SER A 88 5.54 8.78 -18.93
CA SER A 88 4.69 9.32 -20.00
C SER A 88 5.48 10.00 -21.12
N ASN A 89 6.76 10.32 -20.90
CA ASN A 89 7.62 10.98 -21.90
C ASN A 89 8.55 10.01 -22.64
N ARG A 90 8.32 8.69 -22.52
CA ARG A 90 9.14 7.62 -23.12
C ARG A 90 8.39 6.75 -24.13
N ARG A 91 7.32 7.27 -24.74
CA ARG A 91 6.60 6.65 -25.86
C ARG A 91 6.65 7.54 -27.09
#